data_AF-B1I1W4-F1
#
_entry.id   AF-B1I1W4-F1
#
_cell.length_a   1.000
_cell.length_b   1.000
_cell.length_c   1.000
_cell.angle_alpha   90.00
_cell.angle_beta   90.00
_cell.angle_gamma   90.00
#
_symmetry.space_group_name_H-M   'P 1'
#
loop_
_entity.id
_entity.type
_entity.pdbx_description
1 polymer ?
#
loop_
_entity_poly.entity_id
_entity_poly.type
_entity_poly.pdbx_seq_one_letter_code
_entity_poly.pdbx_strand_id
1 'polypeptide(L)'
;MVLGGMTRAMKDGTNNWAVSKVYLHLVALITFSVLLFNFVELVRAIPDYIAPLPGWTMDHQTARNELFLQKYGQYPDLSRKEHRDKMAAFTKEEVEALMEERYQAEKERIKAYNLRTIIRHGVSFIILLPVHIYFFRLARKSEYSNPNP
;
A
#
# COMPACT_ATOMS: atom_id res chain seq x y z
N MET A 1 -3.40 60.17 -26.71
CA MET A 1 -3.67 58.74 -27.00
C MET A 1 -2.83 57.88 -26.05
N VAL A 2 -3.15 57.89 -24.75
CA VAL A 2 -2.42 57.12 -23.70
C VAL A 2 -3.44 56.69 -22.65
N LEU A 3 -4.26 55.69 -22.96
CA LEU A 3 -5.21 55.11 -22.00
C LEU A 3 -5.35 53.58 -22.12
N GLY A 4 -4.63 52.94 -23.05
CA GLY A 4 -4.71 51.50 -23.30
C GLY A 4 -3.71 50.63 -22.51
N GLY A 5 -2.75 51.24 -21.80
CA GLY A 5 -1.69 50.50 -21.10
C GLY A 5 -2.02 50.06 -19.67
N MET A 6 -2.81 50.86 -18.94
CA MET A 6 -3.12 50.58 -17.53
C MET A 6 -4.13 49.43 -17.34
N THR A 7 -5.06 49.24 -18.27
CA THR A 7 -6.09 48.19 -18.17
C THR A 7 -5.56 46.78 -18.44
N ARG A 8 -4.50 46.63 -19.25
CA ARG A 8 -3.84 45.32 -19.48
C ARG A 8 -3.07 44.85 -18.25
N ALA A 9 -2.24 45.71 -17.65
CA ALA A 9 -1.44 45.35 -16.47
C ALA A 9 -2.32 44.96 -15.26
N MET A 10 -3.46 45.63 -15.06
CA MET A 10 -4.41 45.30 -14.00
C MET A 10 -5.11 43.94 -14.22
N LYS A 11 -5.40 43.60 -15.49
CA LYS A 11 -6.04 42.35 -15.88
C LYS A 11 -5.09 41.16 -15.79
N ASP A 12 -3.81 41.36 -16.10
CA ASP A 12 -2.79 40.32 -15.99
C ASP A 12 -2.44 40.02 -14.52
N GLY A 13 -2.40 41.05 -13.65
CA GLY A 13 -2.21 40.87 -12.21
C GLY A 13 -3.36 40.14 -11.51
N THR A 14 -4.61 40.44 -11.88
CA THR A 14 -5.81 39.78 -11.32
C THR A 14 -5.95 38.34 -11.81
N ASN A 15 -5.68 38.06 -13.09
CA ASN A 15 -5.66 36.70 -13.62
C ASN A 15 -4.56 35.84 -12.98
N ASN A 16 -3.34 36.37 -12.82
CA ASN A 16 -2.25 35.65 -12.16
C ASN A 16 -2.55 35.33 -10.69
N TRP A 17 -3.21 36.24 -9.98
CA TRP A 17 -3.63 36.02 -8.60
C TRP A 17 -4.73 34.95 -8.48
N ALA A 18 -5.75 34.99 -9.35
CA ALA A 18 -6.81 33.98 -9.37
C ALA A 18 -6.26 32.58 -9.72
N VAL A 19 -5.35 32.50 -10.70
CA VAL A 19 -4.66 31.26 -11.07
C VAL A 19 -3.83 30.72 -9.92
N SER A 20 -3.09 31.59 -9.20
CA SER A 20 -2.32 31.18 -8.02
C SER A 20 -3.21 30.64 -6.90
N LYS A 21 -4.40 31.21 -6.68
CA LYS A 21 -5.36 30.71 -5.67
C LYS A 21 -5.88 29.33 -6.02
N VAL A 22 -6.29 29.13 -7.27
CA VAL A 22 -6.79 27.84 -7.77
C VAL A 22 -5.68 26.79 -7.68
N TYR A 23 -4.45 27.14 -8.03
CA TYR A 23 -3.29 26.26 -7.89
C TYR A 23 -3.06 25.84 -6.43
N LEU A 24 -3.05 26.77 -5.49
CA LEU A 24 -2.84 26.46 -4.06
C LEU A 24 -3.92 25.53 -3.50
N HIS A 25 -5.19 25.74 -3.88
CA HIS A 25 -6.29 24.87 -3.47
C HIS A 25 -6.21 23.49 -4.12
N LEU A 26 -5.82 23.41 -5.40
CA LEU A 26 -5.59 22.13 -6.08
C LEU A 26 -4.47 21.34 -5.42
N VAL A 27 -3.34 21.97 -5.10
CA VAL A 27 -2.22 21.31 -4.41
C VAL A 27 -2.63 20.85 -3.01
N ALA A 28 -3.36 21.68 -2.26
CA ALA A 28 -3.90 21.30 -0.95
C ALA A 28 -4.86 20.11 -1.04
N LEU A 29 -5.72 20.07 -2.06
CA LEU A 29 -6.64 18.96 -2.31
C LEU A 29 -5.90 17.68 -2.67
N ILE A 30 -4.96 17.74 -3.63
CA ILE A 30 -4.16 16.58 -4.06
C ILE A 30 -3.39 16.00 -2.88
N THR A 31 -2.69 16.84 -2.11
CA THR A 31 -1.94 16.41 -0.94
C THR A 31 -2.85 15.78 0.12
N PHE A 32 -4.05 16.33 0.32
CA PHE A 32 -5.05 15.75 1.21
C PHE A 32 -5.54 14.39 0.71
N SER A 33 -5.85 14.24 -0.57
CA SER A 33 -6.27 12.96 -1.15
C SER A 33 -5.19 11.90 -0.96
N VAL A 34 -3.92 12.23 -1.21
CA VAL A 34 -2.80 11.31 -0.99
C VAL A 34 -2.68 10.93 0.49
N LEU A 35 -2.82 11.88 1.42
CA LEU A 35 -2.85 11.58 2.86
C LEU A 35 -4.00 10.63 3.20
N LEU A 36 -5.19 10.84 2.62
CA LEU A 36 -6.35 9.99 2.86
C LEU A 36 -6.13 8.56 2.34
N PHE A 37 -5.55 8.39 1.15
CA PHE A 37 -5.16 7.07 0.66
C PHE A 37 -4.14 6.39 1.57
N ASN A 38 -3.08 7.11 1.99
CA ASN A 38 -2.11 6.57 2.94
C ASN A 38 -2.77 6.19 4.27
N PHE A 39 -3.79 6.94 4.72
CA PHE A 39 -4.52 6.65 5.95
C PHE A 39 -5.27 5.33 5.83
N VAL A 40 -6.04 5.15 4.75
CA VAL A 40 -6.83 3.93 4.53
C VAL A 40 -5.92 2.70 4.47
N GLU A 41 -4.81 2.78 3.74
CA GLU A 41 -3.84 1.68 3.64
C GLU A 41 -3.18 1.39 5.00
N LEU A 42 -2.86 2.42 5.79
CA LEU A 42 -2.33 2.26 7.14
C LEU A 42 -3.34 1.57 8.06
N VAL A 43 -4.59 2.01 8.06
CA VAL A 43 -5.68 1.43 8.87
C VAL A 43 -5.95 -0.02 8.49
N ARG A 44 -5.81 -0.39 7.21
CA ARG A 44 -5.93 -1.79 6.75
C ARG A 44 -4.74 -2.66 7.18
N ALA A 45 -3.53 -2.13 7.09
CA ALA A 45 -2.33 -2.91 7.38
C ALA A 45 -2.12 -3.23 8.87
N ILE A 46 -2.61 -2.38 9.78
CA ILE A 46 -2.50 -2.59 11.25
C ILE A 46 -3.17 -3.89 11.73
N PRO A 47 -4.47 -4.14 11.49
CA PRO A 47 -5.11 -5.38 11.91
C PRO A 47 -4.46 -6.61 11.28
N ASP A 48 -4.07 -6.54 10.01
CA ASP A 48 -3.40 -7.63 9.31
C ASP A 48 -1.96 -7.88 9.83
N TYR A 49 -1.37 -6.92 10.54
CA TYR A 49 -0.10 -7.12 11.26
C TYR A 49 -0.30 -7.75 12.64
N ILE A 50 -1.33 -7.30 13.39
CA ILE A 50 -1.63 -7.79 14.74
C ILE A 50 -2.13 -9.25 14.68
N ALA A 51 -3.07 -9.53 13.79
CA ALA A 51 -3.70 -10.83 13.64
C ALA A 51 -3.71 -11.22 12.14
N PRO A 52 -2.54 -11.60 11.57
CA PRO A 52 -2.46 -12.02 10.18
C PRO A 52 -3.31 -13.27 9.97
N LEU A 53 -4.34 -13.13 9.14
CA LEU A 53 -5.08 -14.26 8.61
C LEU A 53 -4.37 -14.71 7.33
N PRO A 54 -3.84 -15.94 7.27
CA PRO A 54 -3.22 -16.43 6.06
C PRO A 54 -4.28 -16.55 4.97
N GLY A 55 -4.00 -15.94 3.81
CA GLY A 55 -4.92 -15.92 2.67
C GLY A 55 -5.10 -17.29 1.98
N TRP A 56 -4.26 -18.26 2.34
CA TRP A 56 -4.31 -19.62 1.82
C TRP A 56 -3.92 -20.62 2.90
N THR A 57 -4.69 -21.70 3.01
CA THR A 57 -4.37 -22.85 3.87
C THR A 57 -4.04 -24.02 2.96
N MET A 58 -2.89 -24.66 3.19
CA MET A 58 -2.51 -25.86 2.45
C MET A 58 -3.45 -27.01 2.78
N ASP A 59 -3.95 -27.73 1.77
CA ASP A 59 -4.70 -28.96 2.01
C ASP A 59 -3.76 -30.15 2.23
N HIS A 60 -4.27 -31.23 2.82
CA HIS A 60 -3.48 -32.42 3.09
C HIS A 60 -2.90 -33.07 1.81
N GLN A 61 -3.60 -32.94 0.67
CA GLN A 61 -3.15 -33.57 -0.56
C GLN A 61 -1.98 -32.82 -1.20
N THR A 62 -2.02 -31.50 -1.17
CA THR A 62 -0.91 -30.62 -1.58
C THR A 62 0.27 -30.78 -0.65
N ALA A 63 0.03 -30.86 0.67
CA ALA A 63 1.07 -31.12 1.67
C ALA A 63 1.81 -32.44 1.41
N ARG A 64 1.07 -33.52 1.13
CA ARG A 64 1.64 -34.83 0.75
C ARG A 64 2.44 -34.77 -0.53
N ASN A 65 1.96 -34.03 -1.52
CA ASN A 65 2.68 -33.84 -2.77
C ASN A 65 3.98 -33.04 -2.56
N GLU A 66 3.96 -32.02 -1.71
CA GLU A 66 5.14 -31.22 -1.40
C GLU A 66 6.18 -32.02 -0.62
N LEU A 67 5.76 -32.84 0.36
CA LEU A 67 6.63 -33.83 1.02
C LEU A 67 7.25 -34.82 0.04
N PHE A 68 6.45 -35.31 -0.91
CA PHE A 68 6.93 -36.19 -1.97
C PHE A 68 8.02 -35.53 -2.81
N LEU A 69 7.80 -34.28 -3.22
CA LEU A 69 8.76 -33.49 -3.98
C LEU A 69 10.04 -33.21 -3.17
N GLN A 70 9.95 -32.93 -1.87
CA GLN A 70 11.12 -32.73 -1.02
C GLN A 70 11.96 -34.01 -0.87
N LYS A 71 11.30 -35.18 -0.77
CA LYS A 71 11.98 -36.45 -0.48
C LYS A 71 12.48 -37.18 -1.73
N TYR A 72 11.79 -37.03 -2.86
CA TYR A 72 12.07 -37.76 -4.11
C TYR A 72 12.40 -36.86 -5.30
N GLY A 73 12.24 -35.54 -5.18
CA GLY A 73 12.52 -34.58 -6.25
C GLY A 73 11.33 -34.36 -7.21
N GLN A 74 11.53 -33.45 -8.18
CA GLN A 74 10.47 -32.98 -9.10
C GLN A 74 10.20 -33.92 -10.29
N TYR A 75 11.16 -34.77 -10.62
CA TYR A 75 11.07 -35.78 -11.68
C TYR A 75 11.62 -37.13 -11.21
N PRO A 76 10.96 -37.78 -10.23
CA PRO A 76 11.41 -39.08 -9.81
C PRO A 76 11.06 -40.10 -10.88
N ASP A 77 12.02 -40.95 -11.23
CA ASP A 77 11.87 -42.03 -12.21
C ASP A 77 11.08 -43.19 -11.58
N LEU A 78 9.80 -42.93 -11.28
CA LEU A 78 8.89 -43.82 -10.56
C LEU A 78 7.67 -44.15 -11.40
N SER A 79 7.24 -45.41 -11.34
CA SER A 79 5.96 -45.80 -11.93
C SER A 79 4.78 -45.15 -11.20
N ARG A 80 3.64 -45.00 -11.89
CA ARG A 80 2.40 -44.44 -11.29
C ARG A 80 1.90 -45.20 -10.05
N LYS A 81 2.29 -46.48 -9.91
CA LYS A 81 1.92 -47.30 -8.75
C LYS A 81 2.82 -46.97 -7.56
N GLU A 82 4.14 -46.94 -7.77
CA GLU A 82 5.11 -46.56 -6.73
C GLU A 82 4.90 -45.12 -6.23
N HIS A 83 4.48 -44.21 -7.11
CA HIS A 83 4.12 -42.85 -6.72
C HIS A 83 2.96 -42.82 -5.72
N ARG A 84 1.92 -43.64 -5.95
CA ARG A 84 0.77 -43.72 -5.04
C ARG A 84 1.13 -44.36 -3.71
N ASP A 85 1.91 -45.44 -3.74
CA ASP A 85 2.32 -46.15 -2.54
C ASP A 85 3.23 -45.27 -1.66
N LYS A 86 4.16 -44.53 -2.26
CA LYS A 86 5.05 -43.59 -1.55
C LYS A 86 4.32 -42.36 -1.01
N MET A 87 3.32 -41.82 -1.72
CA MET A 87 2.48 -40.74 -1.19
C MET A 87 1.58 -41.21 -0.04
N ALA A 88 1.10 -42.45 -0.09
CA ALA A 88 0.29 -43.03 0.99
C ALA A 88 1.12 -43.36 2.24
N ALA A 89 2.42 -43.60 2.07
CA ALA A 89 3.35 -43.91 3.15
C ALA A 89 3.69 -42.72 4.07
N PHE A 90 3.39 -41.47 3.67
CA PHE A 90 3.58 -40.31 4.54
C PHE A 90 2.62 -40.36 5.74
N THR A 91 3.19 -40.27 6.94
CA THR A 91 2.40 -40.29 8.17
C THR A 91 1.57 -39.02 8.29
N LYS A 92 0.50 -39.06 9.08
CA LYS A 92 -0.31 -37.86 9.34
C LYS A 92 0.52 -36.77 10.03
N GLU A 93 1.42 -37.17 10.92
CA GLU A 93 2.32 -36.28 11.65
C GLU A 93 3.28 -35.53 10.72
N GLU A 94 3.88 -36.21 9.72
CA GLU A 94 4.76 -35.53 8.74
C GLU A 94 3.98 -34.48 7.92
N VAL A 95 2.75 -34.80 7.55
CA VAL A 95 1.87 -33.91 6.77
C VAL A 95 1.45 -32.69 7.60
N GLU A 96 1.03 -32.91 8.84
CA GLU A 96 0.63 -31.84 9.76
C GLU A 96 1.81 -30.93 10.13
N ALA A 97 3.00 -31.49 10.35
CA ALA A 97 4.20 -30.73 10.63
C ALA A 97 4.58 -29.78 9.47
N LEU A 98 4.55 -30.26 8.23
CA LEU A 98 4.82 -29.41 7.07
C LEU A 98 3.74 -28.33 6.92
N MET A 99 2.47 -28.68 7.13
CA MET A 99 1.38 -27.70 7.05
C MET A 99 1.53 -26.59 8.09
N GLU A 100 1.87 -26.94 9.33
CA GLU A 100 2.11 -25.96 10.39
C GLU A 100 3.33 -25.09 10.08
N GLU A 101 4.43 -25.68 9.59
CA GLU A 101 5.61 -24.93 9.17
C GLU A 101 5.27 -23.90 8.07
N ARG A 102 4.54 -24.33 7.03
CA ARG A 102 4.11 -23.45 5.95
C ARG A 102 3.14 -22.37 6.43
N TYR A 103 2.24 -22.73 7.33
CA TYR A 103 1.29 -21.81 7.93
C TYR A 103 2.00 -20.71 8.76
N GLN A 104 2.99 -21.09 9.56
CA GLN A 104 3.80 -20.13 10.32
C GLN A 104 4.68 -19.27 9.41
N ALA A 105 5.34 -19.87 8.42
CA ALA A 105 6.15 -19.14 7.45
C ALA A 105 5.32 -18.10 6.67
N GLU A 106 4.09 -18.43 6.29
CA GLU A 106 3.19 -17.50 5.61
C GLU A 106 2.74 -16.37 6.54
N LYS A 107 2.40 -16.69 7.80
CA LYS A 107 2.12 -15.67 8.82
C LYS A 107 3.27 -14.69 9.01
N GLU A 108 4.50 -15.18 9.09
CA GLU A 108 5.68 -14.34 9.23
C GLU A 108 5.90 -13.45 8.00
N ARG A 109 5.73 -13.99 6.79
CA ARG A 109 5.80 -13.22 5.55
C ARG A 109 4.76 -12.10 5.51
N ILE A 110 3.51 -12.41 5.85
CA ILE A 110 2.42 -11.43 5.91
C ILE A 110 2.73 -10.34 6.95
N LYS A 111 3.19 -10.72 8.16
CA LYS A 111 3.61 -9.75 9.18
C LYS A 111 4.73 -8.85 8.68
N ALA A 112 5.77 -9.40 8.07
CA ALA A 112 6.90 -8.63 7.57
C ALA A 112 6.48 -7.66 6.45
N TYR A 113 5.61 -8.11 5.54
CA TYR A 113 5.04 -7.26 4.49
C TYR A 113 4.20 -6.12 5.08
N ASN A 114 3.28 -6.44 6.00
CA ASN A 114 2.40 -5.45 6.63
C ASN A 114 3.18 -4.45 7.48
N LEU A 115 4.23 -4.89 8.18
CA LEU A 115 5.12 -4.00 8.90
C LEU A 115 5.79 -2.97 7.98
N ARG A 116 6.33 -3.42 6.84
CA ARG A 116 6.92 -2.51 5.85
C ARG A 116 5.88 -1.54 5.29
N THR A 117 4.66 -2.00 5.06
CA THR A 117 3.54 -1.18 4.60
C THR A 117 3.18 -0.11 5.65
N ILE A 118 3.03 -0.50 6.92
CA ILE A 118 2.78 0.42 8.04
C ILE A 118 3.87 1.49 8.12
N ILE A 119 5.14 1.08 8.10
CA ILE A 119 6.28 2.01 8.16
C ILE A 119 6.26 2.95 6.95
N ARG A 120 6.09 2.43 5.73
CA ARG A 120 6.06 3.24 4.51
C ARG A 120 4.98 4.30 4.58
N HIS A 121 3.74 3.91 4.88
CA HIS A 121 2.62 4.86 4.95
C HIS A 121 2.75 5.81 6.14
N GLY A 122 3.23 5.33 7.29
CA GLY A 122 3.51 6.17 8.46
C GLY A 122 4.56 7.24 8.18
N VAL A 123 5.67 6.88 7.52
CA VAL A 123 6.70 7.85 7.09
C VAL A 123 6.15 8.85 6.08
N SER A 124 5.29 8.40 5.15
CA SER A 124 4.60 9.32 4.22
C SER A 124 3.85 10.43 4.95
N PHE A 125 3.18 10.13 6.08
CA PHE A 125 2.51 11.16 6.88
C PHE A 125 3.48 12.19 7.44
N ILE A 126 4.65 11.76 7.95
CA ILE A 126 5.65 12.67 8.51
C ILE A 126 6.11 13.70 7.47
N ILE A 127 6.19 13.30 6.19
CA ILE A 127 6.63 14.19 5.10
C ILE A 127 5.46 14.99 4.52
N LEU A 128 4.33 14.35 4.21
CA LEU A 128 3.22 14.95 3.48
C LEU A 128 2.33 15.83 4.35
N LEU A 129 2.19 15.53 5.65
CA LEU A 129 1.32 16.29 6.53
C LEU A 129 1.81 17.75 6.71
N PRO A 130 3.11 18.02 6.97
CA PRO A 130 3.63 19.39 7.01
C PRO A 130 3.43 20.14 5.68
N VAL A 131 3.65 19.45 4.55
CA VAL A 131 3.47 20.02 3.20
C VAL A 131 2.00 20.42 2.99
N HIS A 132 1.06 19.53 3.31
CA HIS A 132 -0.37 19.82 3.23
C HIS A 132 -0.75 21.01 4.11
N ILE A 133 -0.33 21.01 5.39
CA ILE A 133 -0.60 22.12 6.33
C ILE A 133 -0.06 23.44 5.78
N TYR A 134 1.15 23.43 5.21
CA TYR A 134 1.78 24.62 4.64
C TYR A 134 0.97 25.18 3.46
N PHE A 135 0.66 24.35 2.46
CA PHE A 135 -0.11 24.77 1.29
C PHE A 135 -1.55 25.15 1.62
N PHE A 136 -2.18 24.45 2.57
CA PHE A 136 -3.52 24.79 3.04
C PHE A 136 -3.55 26.14 3.78
N ARG A 137 -2.55 26.41 4.63
CA ARG A 137 -2.42 27.72 5.29
C ARG A 137 -2.17 28.84 4.29
N LEU A 138 -1.35 28.60 3.28
CA LEU A 138 -1.12 29.56 2.18
C LEU A 138 -2.40 29.82 1.37
N ALA A 139 -3.12 28.76 1.01
CA ALA A 139 -4.40 28.85 0.32
C ALA A 139 -5.39 29.73 1.11
N ARG A 140 -5.56 29.46 2.41
CA ARG A 140 -6.40 30.28 3.29
C ARG A 140 -5.94 31.72 3.39
N LYS A 141 -4.64 31.97 3.56
CA LYS A 141 -4.10 33.34 3.63
C LYS A 141 -4.34 34.12 2.33
N SER A 142 -4.19 33.45 1.19
CA SER A 142 -4.44 34.06 -0.12
C SER A 142 -5.89 34.52 -0.27
N GLU A 143 -6.83 33.82 0.39
CA GLU A 143 -8.25 34.14 0.39
C GLU A 143 -8.54 35.52 1.00
N TYR A 144 -7.89 35.84 2.12
CA TYR A 144 -8.05 37.11 2.85
C TYR A 144 -7.25 38.28 2.28
N SER A 145 -6.20 38.01 1.50
CA SER A 145 -5.41 39.04 0.81
C SER A 145 -6.00 39.35 -0.57
N ASN A 146 -7.26 39.78 -0.62
CA ASN A 146 -7.88 40.29 -1.84
C ASN A 146 -7.30 41.69 -2.15
N PRO A 147 -6.58 41.89 -3.27
CA PRO A 147 -6.06 43.22 -3.62
C PRO A 147 -7.16 44.20 -4.05
N ASN A 148 -8.43 43.76 -4.16
CA ASN A 148 -9.57 44.62 -4.44
C ASN A 148 -10.60 44.55 -3.29
N PRO A 149 -10.88 45.67 -2.58
CA PRO A 149 -12.16 45.87 -1.88
C PRO A 149 -13.32 46.01 -2.89
#